data_AF-A0A1I8AY05-F1
#
_entry.id   AF-A0A1I8AY05-F1
#
_cell.length_a   1.000
_cell.length_b   1.000
_cell.length_c   1.000
_cell.angle_alpha   90.00
_cell.angle_beta   90.00
_cell.angle_gamma   90.00
#
_symmetry.space_group_name_H-M   'P 1'
#
loop_
_entity.id
_entity.type
_entity.pdbx_description
1 polymer ?
#
loop_
_entity_poly.entity_id
_entity_poly.type
_entity_poly.pdbx_seq_one_letter_code
_entity_poly.pdbx_strand_id
1 'polypeptide(L)'
;MLIALELGQTSLRNYYNDNIKGNYFYSLTTNLEIIITKLLRGAAQALKQFHKHGIHLDIKSDNFIISQNQNEGNNVIVCKLIDFNTSFLFNYHNVNDIRVESATEIYKAPEIRGNDRSKAIDNYENLDNLLNKYRKRFLFTRLDKVIKACIQLNPNDRPSIKAILDFLNYECNAFNYEKDKITNVKFCED
;
A
#
# COMPACT_ATOMS: atom_id res chain seq x y z
N MET A 1 10.81 -14.11 25.74
CA MET A 1 9.99 -14.95 24.84
C MET A 1 10.80 -15.21 23.59
N LEU A 2 10.89 -16.46 23.14
CA LEU A 2 11.53 -16.82 21.87
C LEU A 2 10.41 -17.19 20.88
N ILE A 3 10.43 -16.60 19.70
CA ILE A 3 9.51 -16.95 18.61
C ILE A 3 10.37 -17.46 17.45
N ALA A 4 10.14 -18.70 17.03
CA ALA A 4 10.72 -19.27 15.82
C ALA A 4 9.70 -19.19 14.69
N LEU A 5 10.09 -18.63 13.55
CA LEU A 5 9.25 -18.46 12.37
C LEU A 5 9.93 -19.05 11.14
N GLU A 6 9.15 -19.34 10.12
CA GLU A 6 9.65 -19.73 8.80
C GLU A 6 10.54 -18.61 8.22
N LEU A 7 11.72 -18.98 7.71
CA LEU A 7 12.65 -18.04 7.09
C LEU A 7 12.12 -17.60 5.72
N GLY A 8 12.01 -16.30 5.48
CA GLY A 8 11.79 -15.77 4.12
C GLY A 8 13.12 -15.48 3.40
N GLN A 9 13.07 -14.97 2.17
CA GLN A 9 14.28 -14.67 1.41
C GLN A 9 14.88 -13.31 1.80
N THR A 10 14.28 -12.22 1.32
CA THR A 10 14.78 -10.85 1.50
C THR A 10 13.61 -9.87 1.66
N SER A 11 13.84 -8.69 2.25
CA SER A 11 12.79 -7.67 2.37
C SER A 11 12.42 -7.08 1.01
N LEU A 12 11.23 -6.50 0.86
CA LEU A 12 10.85 -5.80 -0.37
C LEU A 12 11.83 -4.67 -0.71
N ARG A 13 12.36 -3.99 0.31
CA ARG A 13 13.36 -2.93 0.14
C ARG A 13 14.63 -3.46 -0.52
N ASN A 14 15.15 -4.57 -0.01
CA ASN A 14 16.37 -5.19 -0.53
C ASN A 14 16.11 -5.79 -1.92
N TYR A 15 14.99 -6.50 -2.09
CA TYR A 15 14.58 -7.01 -3.41
C TYR A 15 14.54 -5.91 -4.47
N TYR A 16 13.97 -4.74 -4.15
CA TYR A 16 13.95 -3.59 -5.05
C TYR A 16 15.37 -3.09 -5.36
N ASN A 17 16.24 -2.95 -4.35
CA ASN A 17 17.60 -2.48 -4.59
C ASN A 17 18.39 -3.44 -5.50
N ASP A 18 18.28 -4.74 -5.26
CA ASP A 18 19.05 -5.77 -5.97
C ASP A 18 18.55 -5.97 -7.41
N ASN A 19 17.23 -5.93 -7.62
CA ASN A 19 16.64 -6.32 -8.91
C ASN A 19 16.24 -5.13 -9.79
N ILE A 20 15.95 -3.98 -9.19
CA ILE A 20 15.41 -2.81 -9.91
C ILE A 20 16.45 -1.69 -9.99
N LYS A 21 17.10 -1.33 -8.88
CA LYS A 21 18.01 -0.17 -8.86
C LYS A 21 19.34 -0.43 -9.59
N GLY A 22 19.77 -1.69 -9.71
CA GLY A 22 21.04 -2.08 -10.35
C GLY A 22 21.03 -2.27 -11.88
N ASN A 23 19.86 -2.44 -12.51
CA ASN A 23 19.74 -2.88 -13.92
C ASN A 23 19.32 -1.75 -14.89
N TYR A 24 20.03 -0.62 -14.87
CA TYR A 24 19.71 0.58 -15.67
C TYR A 24 20.14 0.55 -17.16
N PHE A 25 20.11 -0.61 -17.83
CA PHE A 25 20.37 -0.68 -19.28
C PHE A 25 19.16 -1.21 -20.08
N TYR A 26 18.52 -0.28 -20.81
CA TYR A 26 17.68 -0.43 -22.02
C TYR A 26 16.57 -1.51 -22.05
N SER A 27 15.45 -1.26 -21.34
CA SER A 27 14.03 -1.51 -21.74
C SER A 27 13.03 -1.10 -20.63
N LEU A 28 13.41 -0.10 -19.80
CA LEU A 28 13.15 -0.09 -18.35
C LEU A 28 11.71 0.19 -17.87
N THR A 29 10.88 0.95 -18.60
CA THR A 29 9.61 1.44 -18.00
C THR A 29 8.57 0.34 -17.87
N THR A 30 8.36 -0.46 -18.92
CA THR A 30 7.38 -1.56 -18.93
C THR A 30 7.77 -2.69 -17.98
N ASN A 31 9.05 -3.05 -17.92
CA ASN A 31 9.54 -4.09 -17.00
C ASN A 31 9.43 -3.66 -15.54
N LEU A 32 9.76 -2.40 -15.23
CA LEU A 32 9.63 -1.88 -13.87
C LEU A 32 8.18 -1.83 -13.39
N GLU A 33 7.27 -1.33 -14.22
CA GLU A 33 5.84 -1.29 -13.87
C GLU A 33 5.28 -2.69 -13.63
N ILE A 34 5.66 -3.67 -14.46
CA ILE A 34 5.28 -5.07 -14.28
C ILE A 34 5.78 -5.60 -12.93
N ILE A 35 7.07 -5.40 -12.61
CA ILE A 35 7.64 -5.89 -11.35
C ILE A 35 6.97 -5.21 -10.15
N ILE A 36 6.83 -3.88 -10.16
CA ILE A 36 6.16 -3.15 -9.07
C ILE A 36 4.70 -3.61 -8.92
N THR A 37 3.99 -3.82 -10.03
CA THR A 37 2.62 -4.35 -10.00
C THR A 37 2.55 -5.73 -9.36
N LYS A 38 3.49 -6.63 -9.71
CA LYS A 38 3.59 -7.96 -9.10
C LYS A 38 3.88 -7.90 -7.59
N LEU A 39 4.78 -7.01 -7.17
CA LEU A 39 5.10 -6.78 -5.75
C LEU A 39 3.89 -6.22 -4.99
N LEU A 40 3.22 -5.22 -5.58
CA LEU A 40 2.04 -4.59 -4.98
C LEU A 40 0.90 -5.59 -4.80
N ARG A 41 0.65 -6.47 -5.79
CA ARG A 41 -0.33 -7.56 -5.65
C ARG A 41 0.05 -8.48 -4.48
N GLY A 42 1.31 -8.88 -4.36
CA GLY A 42 1.78 -9.74 -3.27
C GLY A 42 1.59 -9.11 -1.89
N ALA A 43 2.03 -7.86 -1.74
CA ALA A 43 1.85 -7.10 -0.50
C ALA A 43 0.37 -6.90 -0.15
N ALA A 44 -0.46 -6.56 -1.14
CA ALA A 44 -1.91 -6.40 -0.96
C ALA A 44 -2.58 -7.73 -0.58
N GLN A 45 -2.16 -8.86 -1.14
CA GLN A 45 -2.67 -10.18 -0.73
C GLN A 45 -2.32 -10.50 0.73
N ALA A 46 -1.09 -10.23 1.17
CA ALA A 46 -0.69 -10.42 2.56
C ALA A 46 -1.50 -9.51 3.51
N LEU A 47 -1.69 -8.24 3.14
CA LEU A 47 -2.52 -7.31 3.92
C LEU A 47 -3.98 -7.73 3.96
N LYS A 48 -4.57 -8.15 2.84
CA LYS A 48 -5.95 -8.65 2.78
C LYS A 48 -6.17 -9.83 3.71
N GLN A 49 -5.18 -10.73 3.83
CA GLN A 49 -5.24 -11.85 4.76
C GLN A 49 -5.22 -11.34 6.21
N PHE A 50 -4.31 -10.44 6.55
CA PHE A 50 -4.18 -9.94 7.93
C PHE A 50 -5.35 -9.04 8.36
N HIS A 51 -5.94 -8.26 7.46
CA HIS A 51 -7.09 -7.39 7.73
C HIS A 51 -8.37 -8.13 8.14
N LYS A 52 -8.38 -9.47 8.13
CA LYS A 52 -9.44 -10.26 8.78
C LYS A 52 -9.30 -10.33 10.30
N HIS A 53 -8.13 -9.99 10.82
CA HIS A 53 -7.74 -10.18 12.22
C HIS A 53 -7.33 -8.86 12.90
N GLY A 54 -6.79 -7.91 12.14
CA GLY A 54 -6.28 -6.67 12.71
C GLY A 54 -5.74 -5.67 11.69
N ILE A 55 -5.10 -4.62 12.21
CA ILE A 55 -4.46 -3.53 11.47
C ILE A 55 -2.98 -3.51 11.85
N HIS A 56 -2.07 -3.50 10.88
CA HIS A 56 -0.64 -3.67 11.17
C HIS A 56 0.02 -2.42 11.79
N LEU A 57 -0.47 -1.23 11.44
CA LEU A 57 0.01 0.11 11.86
C LEU A 57 1.44 0.50 11.43
N ASP A 58 2.35 -0.42 11.15
CA ASP A 58 3.70 -0.11 10.62
C ASP A 58 3.95 -0.72 9.24
N ILE A 59 3.20 -0.29 8.23
CA ILE A 59 3.37 -0.75 6.85
C ILE A 59 4.55 -0.04 6.19
N LYS A 60 5.61 -0.80 5.92
CA LYS A 60 6.83 -0.34 5.23
C LYS A 60 7.47 -1.50 4.45
N SER A 61 8.31 -1.19 3.47
CA SER A 61 8.97 -2.18 2.62
C SER A 61 9.88 -3.15 3.38
N ASP A 62 10.38 -2.76 4.55
CA ASP A 62 11.16 -3.63 5.42
C ASP A 62 10.31 -4.72 6.11
N ASN A 63 9.01 -4.47 6.30
CA ASN A 63 8.07 -5.38 6.98
C ASN A 63 7.38 -6.38 6.04
N PHE A 64 7.82 -6.44 4.79
CA PHE A 64 7.41 -7.48 3.85
C PHE A 64 8.64 -8.26 3.39
N ILE A 65 8.55 -9.58 3.45
CA ILE A 65 9.61 -10.48 3.02
C ILE A 65 9.13 -11.31 1.83
N ILE A 66 9.99 -11.48 0.83
CA ILE A 66 9.75 -12.36 -0.31
C ILE A 66 9.70 -13.82 0.17
N SER A 67 8.64 -14.53 -0.17
CA SER A 67 8.48 -15.95 0.17
C SER A 67 9.56 -16.81 -0.51
N GLN A 68 10.05 -17.85 0.18
CA GLN A 68 10.94 -18.84 -0.45
C GLN A 68 10.22 -19.61 -1.57
N ASN A 69 8.95 -19.93 -1.33
CA ASN A 69 8.09 -20.59 -2.30
C ASN A 69 7.44 -19.52 -3.17
N GLN A 70 8.05 -19.25 -4.32
CA GLN A 70 7.42 -18.50 -5.41
C GLN A 70 6.72 -19.49 -6.33
N ASN A 71 5.51 -19.16 -6.77
CA ASN A 71 4.82 -19.96 -7.78
C ASN A 71 5.26 -19.46 -9.17
N GLU A 72 6.18 -20.18 -9.79
CA GLU A 72 6.60 -19.92 -11.17
C GLU A 72 5.37 -19.95 -12.09
N GLY A 73 5.12 -18.84 -12.80
CA GLY A 73 3.95 -18.68 -13.68
C GLY A 73 2.88 -17.71 -13.17
N ASN A 74 2.90 -17.33 -11.88
CA ASN A 74 1.93 -16.36 -11.36
C ASN A 74 2.32 -14.91 -11.67
N ASN A 75 1.31 -14.08 -11.96
CA ASN A 75 1.49 -12.63 -12.16
C ASN A 75 1.59 -11.87 -10.81
N VAL A 76 2.20 -12.49 -9.81
CA VAL A 76 2.33 -12.01 -8.42
C VAL A 76 3.67 -12.46 -7.86
N ILE A 77 4.38 -11.57 -7.16
CA ILE A 77 5.53 -11.95 -6.33
C ILE A 77 5.02 -12.15 -4.91
N VAL A 78 5.11 -13.38 -4.39
CA VAL A 78 4.50 -13.74 -3.11
C VAL A 78 5.30 -13.11 -1.96
N CYS A 79 4.61 -12.31 -1.14
CA CYS A 79 5.18 -11.60 -0.01
C CYS A 79 4.53 -12.09 1.29
N LYS A 80 5.29 -12.04 2.39
CA LYS A 80 4.83 -12.29 3.76
C LYS A 80 4.95 -11.01 4.57
N LEU A 81 3.90 -10.67 5.31
CA LEU A 81 3.89 -9.57 6.26
C LEU A 81 4.51 -10.05 7.58
N ILE A 82 5.40 -9.24 8.17
CA ILE A 82 6.10 -9.53 9.43
C ILE A 82 6.13 -8.28 10.32
N ASP A 83 6.65 -8.44 11.54
CA ASP A 83 6.79 -7.37 12.54
C ASP A 83 5.45 -6.81 13.06
N PHE A 84 4.64 -7.72 13.60
CA PHE A 84 3.33 -7.42 14.17
C PHE A 84 3.37 -6.73 15.54
N ASN A 85 4.53 -6.26 16.00
CA ASN A 85 4.70 -5.66 17.33
C ASN A 85 3.84 -4.41 17.55
N THR A 86 3.51 -3.72 16.45
CA THR A 86 2.68 -2.51 16.46
C THR A 86 1.24 -2.78 16.04
N SER A 87 0.88 -4.04 15.80
CA SER A 87 -0.43 -4.38 15.25
C SER A 87 -1.55 -4.24 16.28
N PHE A 88 -2.70 -3.78 15.81
CA PHE A 88 -3.96 -3.78 16.54
C PHE A 88 -4.80 -5.00 16.14
N LEU A 89 -5.31 -5.77 17.11
CA LEU A 89 -6.12 -6.96 16.85
C LEU A 89 -7.59 -6.72 17.23
N PHE A 90 -8.51 -6.99 16.30
CA PHE A 90 -9.94 -6.69 16.47
C PHE A 90 -10.61 -7.44 17.62
N ASN A 91 -10.13 -8.65 17.93
CA ASN A 91 -10.74 -9.49 18.96
C ASN A 91 -10.31 -9.14 20.39
N TYR A 92 -9.31 -8.28 20.56
CA TYR A 92 -8.68 -8.02 21.86
C TYR A 92 -8.83 -6.58 22.34
N HIS A 93 -9.15 -5.65 21.45
CA HIS A 93 -9.15 -4.22 21.76
C HIS A 93 -10.33 -3.50 21.13
N ASN A 94 -10.77 -2.42 21.77
CA ASN A 94 -11.75 -1.52 21.17
C ASN A 94 -11.03 -0.65 20.13
N VAL A 95 -11.66 -0.39 18.97
CA VAL A 95 -11.07 0.40 17.87
C VAL A 95 -10.69 1.82 18.34
N ASN A 96 -11.37 2.31 19.37
CA ASN A 96 -11.08 3.59 20.00
C ASN A 96 -9.74 3.62 20.78
N ASP A 97 -9.12 2.46 21.06
CA ASP A 97 -7.88 2.34 21.82
C ASP A 97 -6.62 2.33 20.93
N ILE A 98 -6.76 2.50 19.62
CA ILE A 98 -5.64 2.49 18.67
C ILE A 98 -4.69 3.66 18.98
N ARG A 99 -3.51 3.35 19.53
CA ARG A 99 -2.39 4.29 19.69
C ARG A 99 -1.36 4.03 18.60
N VAL A 100 -1.14 5.01 17.72
CA VAL A 100 -0.27 4.86 16.52
C VAL A 100 1.11 5.53 16.72
N GLU A 101 1.56 5.61 17.97
CA GLU A 101 2.81 6.29 18.34
C GLU A 101 4.04 5.61 17.73
N SER A 102 3.96 4.31 17.43
CA SER A 102 5.08 3.45 17.01
C SER A 102 5.27 3.30 15.49
N ALA A 103 4.47 3.96 14.65
CA ALA A 103 4.61 3.84 13.19
C ALA A 103 5.80 4.65 12.64
N THR A 104 6.39 4.18 11.54
CA THR A 104 7.48 4.89 10.85
C THR A 104 6.97 6.21 10.23
N GLU A 105 7.50 7.35 10.68
CA GLU A 105 6.98 8.70 10.39
C GLU A 105 6.62 8.98 8.92
N ILE A 106 7.52 8.64 8.00
CA ILE A 106 7.33 8.95 6.56
C ILE A 106 6.17 8.18 5.92
N TYR A 107 5.75 7.06 6.51
CA TYR A 107 4.65 6.22 6.03
C TYR A 107 3.33 6.45 6.79
N LYS A 108 3.32 7.28 7.84
CA LYS A 108 2.10 7.61 8.59
C LYS A 108 1.07 8.29 7.69
N ALA A 109 -0.16 7.81 7.77
CA ALA A 109 -1.29 8.43 7.09
C ALA A 109 -1.60 9.82 7.69
N PRO A 110 -2.15 10.76 6.90
CA PRO A 110 -2.43 12.13 7.34
C PRO A 110 -3.26 12.23 8.64
N GLU A 111 -4.30 11.41 8.78
CA GLU A 111 -5.18 11.35 9.94
C GLU A 111 -4.47 10.87 11.21
N ILE A 112 -3.38 10.12 11.07
CA ILE A 112 -2.54 9.67 12.19
C ILE A 112 -1.61 10.81 12.66
N ARG A 113 -1.10 11.61 11.72
CA ARG A 113 -0.24 12.77 12.02
C ARG A 113 -1.02 13.91 12.68
N GLY A 114 -2.30 14.04 12.37
CA GLY A 114 -3.17 15.15 12.80
C GLY A 114 -3.43 15.27 14.30
N ASN A 115 -3.03 14.29 15.12
CA ASN A 115 -3.15 14.37 16.58
C ASN A 115 -2.13 15.32 17.23
N ASP A 116 -1.14 15.83 16.48
CA ASP A 116 -0.22 16.89 16.93
C ASP A 116 -0.72 18.27 16.44
N ARG A 117 -1.85 18.72 17.01
CA ARG A 117 -2.77 19.73 16.44
C ARG A 117 -2.19 21.12 16.14
N SER A 118 -1.05 21.52 16.71
CA SER A 118 -0.47 22.86 16.47
C SER A 118 0.50 22.94 15.29
N LYS A 119 1.06 21.81 14.85
CA LYS A 119 1.94 21.72 13.66
C LYS A 119 1.25 21.07 12.45
N ALA A 120 0.07 20.47 12.67
CA ALA A 120 -0.64 19.70 11.67
C ALA A 120 -1.31 20.58 10.60
N ILE A 121 -1.85 21.76 10.93
CA ILE A 121 -2.69 22.56 10.02
C ILE A 121 -1.87 23.12 8.83
N ASP A 122 -0.74 23.78 9.10
CA ASP A 122 0.15 24.28 8.04
C ASP A 122 0.78 23.16 7.21
N ASN A 123 1.00 21.99 7.81
CA ASN A 123 1.50 20.82 7.11
C ASN A 123 0.42 20.16 6.24
N TYR A 124 -0.84 20.19 6.67
CA TYR A 124 -1.94 19.55 5.94
C TYR A 124 -2.32 20.33 4.68
N GLU A 125 -2.36 21.66 4.75
CA GLU A 125 -2.60 22.51 3.56
C GLU A 125 -1.44 22.39 2.55
N ASN A 126 -0.19 22.40 3.03
CA ASN A 126 0.97 22.20 2.16
C ASN A 126 1.01 20.79 1.56
N LEU A 127 0.65 19.76 2.34
CA LEU A 127 0.54 18.39 1.87
C LEU A 127 -0.61 18.24 0.86
N ASP A 128 -1.77 18.84 1.10
CA ASP A 128 -2.88 18.80 0.13
C ASP A 128 -2.50 19.49 -1.16
N ASN A 129 -1.84 20.64 -1.12
CA ASN A 129 -1.36 21.33 -2.31
C ASN A 129 -0.36 20.47 -3.10
N LEU A 130 0.58 19.79 -2.42
CA LEU A 130 1.56 18.91 -3.05
C LEU A 130 0.89 17.66 -3.66
N LEU A 131 0.01 17.01 -2.90
CA LEU A 131 -0.73 15.83 -3.35
C LEU A 131 -1.71 16.20 -4.47
N ASN A 132 -2.38 17.33 -4.41
CA ASN A 132 -3.26 17.82 -5.48
C ASN A 132 -2.47 18.11 -6.76
N LYS A 133 -1.25 18.67 -6.67
CA LYS A 133 -0.37 18.83 -7.83
C LYS A 133 -0.01 17.48 -8.46
N TYR A 134 0.30 16.47 -7.64
CA TYR A 134 0.57 15.12 -8.12
C TYR A 134 -0.68 14.44 -8.71
N ARG A 135 -1.82 14.50 -8.03
CA ARG A 135 -3.11 13.94 -8.47
C ARG A 135 -3.59 14.53 -9.79
N LYS A 136 -3.40 15.84 -10.00
CA LYS A 136 -3.78 16.56 -11.23
C LYS A 136 -2.86 16.26 -12.42
N ARG A 137 -1.68 15.67 -12.19
CA ARG A 137 -0.77 15.28 -13.28
C ARG A 137 -1.39 14.12 -14.06
N PHE A 138 -1.58 14.29 -15.36
CA PHE A 138 -2.03 13.22 -16.26
C PHE A 138 -0.93 12.17 -16.40
N LEU A 139 -1.14 11.02 -15.76
CA LEU A 139 -0.37 9.79 -15.96
C LEU A 139 -1.39 8.65 -16.06
N PHE A 140 -1.13 7.72 -16.97
CA PHE A 140 -2.13 6.79 -17.54
C PHE A 140 -2.08 5.37 -16.96
N THR A 141 -1.11 5.06 -16.11
CA THR A 141 -0.86 3.68 -15.71
C THR A 141 -1.81 3.22 -14.61
N ARG A 142 -2.08 1.90 -14.54
CA ARG A 142 -2.89 1.34 -13.45
C ARG A 142 -2.22 1.59 -12.10
N LEU A 143 -0.89 1.50 -12.04
CA LEU A 143 -0.13 1.77 -10.83
C LEU A 143 -0.33 3.21 -10.33
N ASP A 144 -0.28 4.20 -11.23
CA ASP A 144 -0.51 5.61 -10.88
C ASP A 144 -1.92 5.84 -10.32
N LYS A 145 -2.94 5.20 -10.91
CA LYS A 145 -4.32 5.23 -10.38
C LYS A 145 -4.41 4.65 -8.97
N VAL A 146 -3.74 3.52 -8.69
CA VAL A 146 -3.71 2.96 -7.34
C VAL A 146 -3.03 3.92 -6.36
N ILE A 147 -1.87 4.49 -6.71
CA ILE A 147 -1.17 5.45 -5.84
C ILE A 147 -2.09 6.64 -5.53
N LYS A 148 -2.73 7.21 -6.55
CA LYS A 148 -3.68 8.32 -6.38
C LYS A 148 -4.87 7.94 -5.50
N ALA A 149 -5.40 6.72 -5.64
CA ALA A 149 -6.47 6.22 -4.79
C ALA A 149 -6.04 6.07 -3.32
N CYS A 150 -4.83 5.57 -3.06
CA CYS A 150 -4.34 5.33 -1.71
C CYS A 150 -3.98 6.63 -0.96
N ILE A 151 -3.53 7.66 -1.67
CA ILE A 151 -3.09 8.92 -1.04
C ILE A 151 -4.22 9.91 -0.79
N GLN A 152 -5.51 9.54 -0.95
CA GLN A 152 -6.63 10.46 -0.64
C GLN A 152 -6.55 10.96 0.80
N LEU A 153 -6.88 12.23 1.04
CA LEU A 153 -6.75 12.80 2.39
C LEU A 153 -7.78 12.22 3.34
N ASN A 154 -9.04 12.22 2.90
CA ASN A 154 -10.12 11.57 3.61
C ASN A 154 -9.94 10.04 3.52
N PRO A 155 -9.81 9.32 4.65
CA PRO A 155 -9.64 7.88 4.65
C PRO A 155 -10.85 7.14 4.03
N ASN A 156 -12.06 7.72 4.08
CA ASN A 156 -13.25 7.12 3.48
C ASN A 156 -13.26 7.16 1.95
N ASP A 157 -12.39 7.98 1.34
CA ASP A 157 -12.23 8.04 -0.12
C ASP A 157 -11.11 7.11 -0.61
N ARG A 158 -10.39 6.46 0.32
CA ARG A 158 -9.35 5.48 -0.02
C ARG A 158 -9.99 4.11 -0.25
N PRO A 159 -9.53 3.36 -1.28
CA PRO A 159 -10.04 2.02 -1.53
C PRO A 159 -9.61 1.05 -0.43
N SER A 160 -10.45 0.05 -0.18
CA SER A 160 -10.06 -1.14 0.55
C SER A 160 -8.96 -1.90 -0.21
N ILE A 161 -8.24 -2.77 0.51
CA ILE A 161 -7.26 -3.67 -0.10
C ILE A 161 -7.94 -4.62 -1.11
N LYS A 162 -9.21 -4.97 -0.90
CA LYS A 162 -9.98 -5.75 -1.87
C LYS A 162 -10.14 -4.96 -3.17
N ALA A 163 -10.66 -3.73 -3.11
CA ALA A 163 -10.81 -2.88 -4.29
C ALA A 163 -9.49 -2.65 -5.05
N ILE A 164 -8.37 -2.51 -4.32
CA ILE A 164 -7.03 -2.42 -4.95
C ILE A 164 -6.70 -3.71 -5.73
N LEU A 165 -6.94 -4.89 -5.14
CA LEU A 165 -6.67 -6.16 -5.82
C LEU A 165 -7.58 -6.38 -7.03
N ASP A 166 -8.87 -6.12 -6.88
CA ASP A 166 -9.85 -6.22 -7.97
C ASP A 166 -9.45 -5.29 -9.13
N PHE A 167 -8.99 -4.07 -8.81
CA PHE A 167 -8.42 -3.16 -9.79
C PHE A 167 -7.15 -3.74 -10.42
N LEU A 168 -6.18 -4.19 -9.64
CA LEU A 168 -4.95 -4.75 -10.22
C LEU A 168 -5.22 -6.01 -11.06
N ASN A 169 -6.31 -6.74 -10.81
CA ASN A 169 -6.72 -7.94 -11.55
C ASN A 169 -7.66 -7.66 -12.72
N TYR A 170 -7.91 -6.39 -13.07
CA TYR A 170 -8.79 -5.99 -14.17
C TYR A 170 -10.27 -6.37 -13.96
N GLU A 171 -10.70 -6.57 -12.72
CA GLU A 171 -12.09 -6.84 -12.39
C GLU A 171 -12.95 -5.56 -12.36
N CYS A 172 -12.29 -4.40 -12.24
CA CYS A 172 -12.86 -3.05 -12.31
C CYS A 172 -11.85 -2.07 -12.95
N ASN A 173 -12.30 -0.85 -13.29
CA ASN A 173 -11.56 0.11 -14.11
C ASN A 173 -11.39 1.50 -13.49
N ALA A 174 -12.05 1.78 -12.38
CA ALA A 174 -11.96 3.07 -11.69
C ALA A 174 -12.22 2.93 -10.19
N PHE A 175 -11.71 3.87 -9.40
CA PHE A 175 -12.00 3.99 -7.97
C PHE A 175 -13.06 5.06 -7.71
N ASN A 176 -13.66 5.04 -6.52
CA ASN A 176 -14.75 5.97 -6.16
C ASN A 176 -14.33 7.45 -6.22
N TYR A 177 -13.07 7.79 -5.96
CA TYR A 177 -12.58 9.18 -6.08
C TYR A 177 -12.62 9.74 -7.53
N GLU A 178 -12.82 8.87 -8.53
CA GLU A 178 -12.93 9.24 -9.95
C GLU A 178 -14.38 9.41 -10.42
N LYS A 179 -15.38 9.15 -9.55
CA LYS A 179 -16.80 9.03 -9.95
C LYS A 179 -17.38 10.27 -10.62
N ASP A 180 -16.94 11.46 -10.21
CA ASP A 180 -17.42 12.73 -10.79
C ASP A 180 -16.69 13.11 -12.10
N LYS A 181 -15.66 12.36 -12.49
CA LYS A 181 -14.78 12.68 -13.62
C LYS A 181 -14.96 11.73 -14.80
N ILE A 182 -15.49 10.53 -14.57
CA ILE A 182 -15.54 9.47 -15.57
C ILE A 182 -16.90 8.79 -15.52
N THR A 183 -17.56 8.67 -16.66
CA THR A 183 -18.82 7.93 -16.82
C THR A 183 -18.58 6.63 -17.60
N ASN A 184 -19.53 5.69 -17.53
CA ASN A 184 -19.51 4.42 -18.29
C ASN A 184 -18.32 3.49 -17.98
N VAL A 185 -17.88 3.45 -16.72
CA VAL A 185 -16.83 2.52 -16.25
C VAL A 185 -17.32 1.70 -15.06
N LYS A 186 -16.80 0.48 -14.91
CA LYS A 186 -17.03 -0.36 -13.73
C LYS A 186 -16.14 0.13 -12.58
N PHE A 187 -16.74 0.65 -11.52
CA PHE A 187 -16.03 1.07 -10.31
C PHE A 187 -15.67 -0.14 -9.44
N CYS A 188 -14.57 -0.03 -8.69
CA CYS A 188 -14.17 -1.02 -7.71
C CYS A 188 -15.00 -0.85 -6.44
N GLU A 189 -15.57 -1.96 -5.95
CA GLU A 189 -16.40 -2.01 -4.75
C GLU A 189 -15.59 -2.55 -3.58
N ASP A 190 -15.78 -1.94 -2.41
CA ASP A 190 -15.16 -2.33 -1.15
C ASP A 190 -15.80 -3.57 -0.52
#